data_AF-A0A2H3DQ27-F1
#
_entry.id   AF-A0A2H3DQ27-F1
#
_cell.length_a   1.000
_cell.length_b   1.000
_cell.length_c   1.000
_cell.angle_alpha   90.00
_cell.angle_beta   90.00
_cell.angle_gamma   90.00
#
_symmetry.space_group_name_H-M   'P 1'
#
loop_
_entity.id
_entity.type
_entity.pdbx_description
1 polymer ?
#
loop_
_entity_poly.entity_id
_entity_poly.type
_entity_poly.pdbx_seq_one_letter_code
_entity_poly.pdbx_strand_id
1 'polypeptide(L)'
;MQTTTLNASKPRTAGIPRGSESPSPILGVGDKIGSADTYIVENLLADDFVDTAFENLKREVHWHTMFHRGGEVPRLVAVEGVIENDGSIPLHRHPAGESLPLHSHRPFRSSPKQSQR
;
A
#
# COMPACT_ATOMS: atom_id res chain seq x y z
N MET A 1 19.42 -24.14 -49.77
CA MET A 1 18.52 -25.04 -49.02
C MET A 1 19.39 -25.87 -48.08
N GLN A 2 19.63 -25.40 -46.86
CA GLN A 2 20.37 -26.17 -45.84
C GLN A 2 19.39 -26.51 -44.72
N THR A 3 19.32 -27.81 -44.44
CA THR A 3 18.41 -28.47 -43.51
C THR A 3 18.89 -28.32 -42.07
N THR A 4 18.01 -27.84 -41.20
CA THR A 4 18.24 -27.76 -39.76
C THR A 4 17.97 -29.14 -39.14
N THR A 5 19.00 -29.74 -38.54
CA THR A 5 18.87 -30.93 -37.71
C THR A 5 18.37 -30.52 -36.32
N LEU A 6 17.16 -30.95 -35.94
CA LEU A 6 16.64 -30.84 -34.59
C LEU A 6 17.10 -32.03 -33.76
N ASN A 7 17.69 -31.79 -32.58
CA ASN A 7 17.98 -32.84 -31.60
C ASN A 7 17.28 -32.58 -30.25
N ALA A 8 16.34 -33.50 -29.97
CA ALA A 8 15.91 -34.13 -28.71
C ALA A 8 15.95 -33.32 -27.39
N SER A 9 14.77 -33.02 -26.83
CA SER A 9 14.15 -33.69 -25.64
C SER A 9 14.63 -33.11 -24.28
N LYS A 10 13.77 -32.61 -23.37
CA LYS A 10 12.84 -33.29 -22.43
C LYS A 10 12.41 -32.23 -21.36
N PRO A 11 11.60 -32.51 -20.31
CA PRO A 11 10.25 -33.08 -20.20
C PRO A 11 9.16 -32.01 -19.95
N ARG A 12 7.89 -32.37 -20.18
CA ARG A 12 6.70 -31.60 -19.78
C ARG A 12 6.49 -31.73 -18.26
N THR A 13 6.72 -30.65 -17.51
CA THR A 13 6.11 -30.49 -16.18
C THR A 13 4.92 -29.56 -16.33
N ALA A 14 3.72 -30.13 -16.20
CA ALA A 14 2.47 -29.39 -16.23
C ALA A 14 2.35 -28.51 -14.97
N GLY A 15 2.69 -27.24 -15.11
CA GLY A 15 2.26 -26.17 -14.21
C GLY A 15 1.36 -25.23 -14.99
N ILE A 16 0.21 -24.86 -14.42
CA ILE A 16 -0.64 -23.78 -14.95
C ILE A 16 0.24 -22.51 -15.01
N PRO A 17 0.44 -21.89 -16.20
CA PRO A 17 1.29 -20.71 -16.28
C PRO A 17 0.62 -19.57 -15.53
N ARG A 18 1.19 -19.21 -14.38
CA ARG A 18 0.86 -17.98 -13.67
C ARG A 18 1.47 -16.82 -14.45
N GLY A 19 0.60 -15.95 -14.96
CA GLY A 19 0.91 -14.59 -15.37
C GLY A 19 1.61 -14.46 -16.71
N SER A 20 0.94 -13.83 -17.66
CA SER A 20 1.61 -13.18 -18.78
C SER A 20 2.67 -12.22 -18.20
N GLU A 21 3.95 -12.44 -18.48
CA GLU A 21 4.94 -11.37 -18.33
C GLU A 21 4.48 -10.22 -19.22
N SER A 22 3.91 -9.18 -18.61
CA SER A 22 3.59 -7.97 -19.36
C SER A 22 4.90 -7.37 -19.84
N PRO A 23 5.04 -6.99 -21.12
CA PRO A 23 6.27 -6.42 -21.69
C PRO A 23 6.57 -4.99 -21.16
N SER A 24 5.92 -4.57 -20.08
CA SER A 24 6.09 -3.26 -19.48
C SER A 24 7.48 -3.16 -18.86
N PRO A 25 8.24 -2.10 -19.18
CA PRO A 25 9.54 -1.87 -18.56
C PRO A 25 9.37 -1.67 -17.04
N ILE A 26 10.33 -2.17 -16.27
CA ILE A 26 10.44 -1.85 -14.84
C ILE A 26 10.96 -0.42 -14.75
N LEU A 27 10.19 0.47 -14.12
CA LEU A 27 10.55 1.86 -13.89
C LEU A 27 11.08 2.03 -12.45
N GLY A 28 12.09 2.89 -12.28
CA GLY A 28 12.73 3.20 -11.00
C GLY A 28 12.81 4.70 -10.71
N VAL A 29 13.64 5.05 -9.73
CA VAL A 29 13.86 6.46 -9.34
C VAL A 29 14.43 7.26 -10.51
N GLY A 30 13.80 8.40 -10.81
CA GLY A 30 14.21 9.30 -11.90
C GLY A 30 13.54 9.02 -13.25
N ASP A 31 12.84 7.89 -13.39
CA ASP A 31 12.08 7.61 -14.60
C ASP A 31 10.81 8.47 -14.69
N LYS A 32 10.37 8.74 -15.93
CA LYS A 32 9.09 9.41 -16.17
C LYS A 32 7.95 8.43 -15.96
N ILE A 33 7.22 8.60 -14.86
CA ILE A 33 6.06 7.78 -14.50
C ILE A 33 4.79 8.60 -14.74
N GLY A 34 3.73 7.94 -15.24
CA GLY A 34 2.46 8.60 -15.55
C GLY A 34 2.62 9.68 -16.63
N SER A 35 2.12 10.88 -16.36
CA SER A 35 2.29 12.06 -17.23
C SER A 35 3.55 12.87 -16.87
N ALA A 36 4.56 12.20 -16.29
CA ALA A 36 5.76 12.79 -15.70
C ALA A 36 5.51 13.68 -14.47
N ASP A 37 4.36 13.48 -13.82
CA ASP A 37 3.93 14.10 -12.56
C ASP A 37 4.06 13.15 -11.36
N THR A 38 4.48 11.91 -11.61
CA THR A 38 4.67 10.87 -10.60
C THR A 38 6.16 10.56 -10.46
N TYR A 39 6.61 10.34 -9.22
CA TYR A 39 7.99 9.99 -8.90
C TYR A 39 8.05 8.97 -7.76
N ILE A 40 9.17 8.26 -7.65
CA ILE A 40 9.44 7.27 -6.59
C ILE A 40 10.39 7.90 -5.57
N VAL A 41 10.03 7.79 -4.30
CA VAL A 41 10.90 8.10 -3.16
C VAL A 41 11.21 6.80 -2.44
N GLU A 42 12.48 6.45 -2.40
CA GLU A 42 12.96 5.29 -1.65
C GLU A 42 13.40 5.70 -0.25
N ASN A 43 13.38 4.75 0.69
CA ASN A 43 13.83 4.94 2.07
C ASN A 43 13.18 6.17 2.74
N LEU A 44 11.87 6.34 2.53
CA LEU A 44 11.11 7.48 3.06
C LEU A 44 11.14 7.55 4.59
N LEU A 45 11.22 6.39 5.26
CA LEU A 45 11.27 6.28 6.70
C LEU A 45 12.73 6.23 7.18
N ALA A 46 13.01 6.87 8.31
CA ALA A 46 14.31 6.77 8.96
C ALA A 46 14.56 5.34 9.46
N ASP A 47 15.79 4.85 9.35
CA ASP A 47 16.15 3.46 9.67
C ASP A 47 15.76 3.04 11.09
N ASP A 48 15.89 3.94 12.06
CA ASP A 48 15.57 3.68 13.46
C ASP A 48 14.06 3.57 13.74
N PHE A 49 13.24 3.89 12.75
CA PHE A 49 11.79 3.90 12.82
C PHE A 49 11.15 2.72 12.08
N VAL A 50 11.80 2.21 11.03
CA VAL A 50 11.29 1.16 10.13
C VAL A 50 10.81 -0.07 10.89
N ASP A 51 11.58 -0.54 11.87
CA ASP A 51 11.29 -1.76 12.62
C ASP A 51 10.00 -1.69 13.47
N THR A 52 9.59 -0.48 13.85
CA THR A 52 8.43 -0.28 14.74
C THR A 52 7.23 0.34 14.05
N ALA A 53 7.45 0.98 12.89
CA ALA A 53 6.45 1.76 12.18
C ALA A 53 5.16 0.96 11.92
N PHE A 54 5.30 -0.24 11.36
CA PHE A 54 4.16 -1.06 10.96
C PHE A 54 3.33 -1.55 12.16
N GLU A 55 3.98 -2.09 13.20
CA GLU A 55 3.28 -2.65 14.36
C GLU A 55 2.59 -1.57 15.20
N ASN A 56 3.23 -0.40 15.34
CA ASN A 56 2.62 0.75 15.97
C ASN A 56 1.41 1.26 15.15
N LEU A 57 1.51 1.35 13.81
CA LEU A 57 0.41 1.77 12.94
C LEU A 57 -0.78 0.82 13.02
N LYS A 58 -0.51 -0.48 13.04
CA LYS A 58 -1.53 -1.53 13.21
C LYS A 58 -2.24 -1.42 14.56
N ARG A 59 -1.54 -1.05 15.63
CA ARG A 59 -2.07 -0.95 17.00
C ARG A 59 -2.78 0.38 17.28
N GLU A 60 -2.26 1.49 16.79
CA GLU A 60 -2.68 2.84 17.19
C GLU A 60 -3.82 3.40 16.34
N VAL A 61 -3.87 3.00 15.06
CA VAL A 61 -4.93 3.44 14.15
C VAL A 61 -6.21 2.63 14.42
N HIS A 62 -7.33 3.34 14.47
CA HIS A 62 -8.65 2.74 14.66
C HIS A 62 -9.16 2.19 13.33
N TRP A 63 -8.67 1.01 12.97
CA TRP A 63 -9.06 0.30 11.75
C TRP A 63 -10.51 -0.18 11.81
N HIS A 64 -11.25 0.07 10.73
CA HIS A 64 -12.63 -0.33 10.56
C HIS A 64 -12.80 -1.15 9.28
N THR A 65 -13.73 -2.10 9.33
CA THR A 65 -14.27 -2.73 8.13
C THR A 65 -15.23 -1.75 7.46
N MET A 66 -15.19 -1.71 6.12
CA MET A 66 -16.11 -0.92 5.31
C MET A 66 -16.94 -1.83 4.43
N PHE A 67 -18.20 -1.44 4.19
CA PHE A 67 -19.12 -2.16 3.33
C PHE A 67 -19.48 -1.35 2.09
N HIS A 68 -19.69 -2.05 0.98
CA HIS A 68 -20.36 -1.52 -0.19
C HIS A 68 -21.57 -2.40 -0.52
N ARG A 69 -22.33 -2.06 -1.57
CA ARG A 69 -23.52 -2.82 -1.97
C ARG A 69 -23.29 -4.32 -2.23
N GLY A 70 -22.04 -4.73 -2.48
CA GLY A 70 -21.64 -6.12 -2.71
C GLY A 70 -21.11 -6.85 -1.48
N GLY A 71 -21.09 -6.20 -0.31
CA GLY A 71 -20.56 -6.78 0.93
C GLY A 71 -19.34 -6.02 1.48
N GLU A 72 -18.56 -6.73 2.28
CA GLU A 72 -17.34 -6.21 2.90
C GLU A 72 -16.26 -5.89 1.85
N VAL A 73 -15.65 -4.71 1.97
CA VAL A 73 -14.44 -4.38 1.20
C VAL A 73 -13.27 -5.16 1.80
N PRO A 74 -12.44 -5.87 1.01
CA PRO A 74 -11.36 -6.70 1.53
C PRO A 74 -10.12 -5.89 1.95
N ARG A 75 -10.35 -4.82 2.74
CA ARG A 75 -9.32 -3.97 3.33
C ARG A 75 -9.90 -3.26 4.55
N LEU A 76 -9.04 -3.00 5.52
CA LEU A 76 -9.35 -2.11 6.63
C LEU A 76 -9.12 -0.65 6.22
N VAL A 77 -9.90 0.24 6.80
CA VAL A 77 -9.83 1.68 6.57
C VAL A 77 -9.97 2.43 7.88
N ALA A 78 -9.37 3.61 7.96
CA ALA A 78 -9.54 4.53 9.07
C ALA A 78 -9.68 5.95 8.52
N VAL A 79 -10.44 6.80 9.20
CA VAL A 79 -10.59 8.21 8.83
C VAL A 79 -10.06 9.04 9.99
N GLU A 80 -8.95 9.73 9.76
CA GLU A 80 -8.36 10.66 10.72
C GLU A 80 -8.29 12.06 10.12
N GLY A 81 -8.43 13.07 10.98
CA GLY A 81 -8.37 14.46 10.55
C GLY A 81 -8.26 15.43 11.71
N VAL A 82 -8.05 16.69 11.38
CA VAL A 82 -8.03 17.78 12.36
C VAL A 82 -9.46 18.14 12.72
N ILE A 83 -9.72 18.26 14.01
CA ILE A 83 -10.95 18.87 14.53
C ILE A 83 -10.56 20.28 14.94
N GLU A 84 -11.15 21.28 14.29
CA GLU A 84 -10.84 22.67 14.54
C GLU A 84 -11.36 23.12 15.92
N ASN A 85 -10.86 24.25 16.42
CA ASN A 85 -11.25 24.77 17.75
C ASN A 85 -12.74 25.10 17.87
N ASP A 86 -13.42 25.37 16.75
CA ASP A 86 -14.85 25.60 16.66
C ASP A 86 -15.68 24.30 16.56
N GLY A 87 -15.01 23.14 16.60
CA GLY A 87 -15.61 21.82 16.46
C GLY A 87 -15.88 21.41 15.00
N SER A 88 -15.49 22.21 14.02
CA SER A 88 -15.63 21.83 12.61
C SER A 88 -14.70 20.67 12.25
N ILE A 89 -15.18 19.83 11.34
CA ILE A 89 -14.49 18.63 10.90
C ILE A 89 -14.53 18.48 9.39
N PRO A 90 -13.50 17.89 8.77
CA PRO A 90 -13.55 17.52 7.36
C PRO A 90 -14.66 16.48 7.11
N LEU A 91 -15.59 16.82 6.22
CA LEU A 91 -16.67 15.90 5.84
C LEU A 91 -16.25 15.06 4.63
N HIS A 92 -15.99 13.78 4.87
CA HIS A 92 -15.87 12.83 3.77
C HIS A 92 -17.24 12.26 3.39
N ARG A 93 -17.66 12.49 2.13
CA ARG A 93 -18.86 11.86 1.56
C ARG A 93 -18.48 10.66 0.71
N HIS A 94 -18.82 9.47 1.18
CA HIS A 94 -18.66 8.25 0.41
C HIS A 94 -19.82 8.10 -0.61
N PRO A 95 -19.58 7.65 -1.85
CA PRO A 95 -20.64 7.45 -2.85
C PRO A 95 -21.78 6.52 -2.41
N ALA A 96 -21.53 5.63 -1.44
CA ALA A 96 -22.53 4.72 -0.89
C ALA A 96 -23.34 5.29 0.31
N GLY A 97 -23.10 6.54 0.72
CA GLY A 97 -23.88 7.25 1.74
C GLY A 97 -23.43 7.05 3.18
N GLU A 98 -22.76 5.95 3.50
CA GLU A 98 -22.22 5.67 4.85
C GLU A 98 -20.76 6.12 4.95
N SER A 99 -20.45 6.95 5.96
CA SER A 99 -19.09 7.39 6.31
C SER A 99 -18.66 6.79 7.64
N LEU A 100 -17.38 6.42 7.74
CA LEU A 100 -16.79 5.97 9.00
C LEU A 100 -16.62 7.13 9.98
N PRO A 101 -16.54 6.84 11.30
CA PRO A 101 -16.24 7.85 12.31
C PRO A 101 -14.91 8.55 12.01
N LEU A 102 -14.90 9.88 12.14
CA LEU A 102 -13.66 10.65 12.13
C LEU A 102 -12.98 10.54 13.50
N HIS A 103 -11.73 10.12 13.52
CA HIS A 103 -10.88 10.19 14.70
C HIS A 103 -9.95 11.41 14.62
N SER A 104 -9.66 12.03 15.77
CA SER A 104 -8.68 13.12 15.83
C SER A 104 -7.31 12.60 15.41
N HIS A 105 -6.67 13.31 14.49
CA HIS A 105 -5.32 12.97 14.06
C HIS A 105 -4.35 12.98 15.24
N ARG A 106 -3.58 11.91 15.39
CA ARG A 106 -2.44 11.86 16.31
C ARG A 106 -1.15 11.66 15.53
N PRO A 107 -0.15 12.54 15.71
CA PRO A 107 1.13 12.35 15.06
C PRO A 107 1.75 11.04 15.56
N PHE A 108 2.23 10.25 14.60
CA PHE A 108 2.92 9.01 14.91
C PHE A 108 4.21 9.32 15.68
N ARG A 109 4.43 8.64 16.80
CA ARG A 109 5.62 8.82 17.63
C ARG A 109 6.53 7.62 17.50
N SER A 110 7.83 7.85 17.35
CA SER A 110 8.82 6.81 17.62
C SER A 110 8.75 6.43 19.10
N SER A 111 8.82 5.14 19.40
CA SER A 111 8.95 4.68 20.78
C SER A 111 10.23 5.30 21.39
N PRO A 112 10.20 5.87 22.60
CA PRO A 112 11.40 6.36 23.22
C PRO A 112 12.38 5.20 23.41
N LYS A 113 13.61 5.31 22.88
CA LYS A 113 14.67 4.33 23.16
C LYS A 113 14.85 4.27 24.67
N GLN A 114 14.54 3.11 25.24
CA GLN A 114 14.74 2.86 26.66
C GLN A 114 16.24 2.99 26.92
N SER A 115 16.64 4.06 27.61
CA SER A 115 18.02 4.30 28.00
C SER A 115 18.46 3.11 28.85
N GLN A 116 19.28 2.23 28.26
CA GLN A 116 20.00 1.23 29.03
C GLN A 116 20.89 2.00 30.01
N ARG A 117 20.59 1.86 31.29
CA ARG A 117 21.49 2.19 32.39
C ARG A 117 22.31 0.96 32.73
#